data_AF-A0A4P9X4B7-F1
#
_entry.id   AF-A0A4P9X4B7-F1
#
_cell.length_a   1.000
_cell.length_b   1.000
_cell.length_c   1.000
_cell.angle_alpha   90.00
_cell.angle_beta   90.00
_cell.angle_gamma   90.00
#
_symmetry.space_group_name_H-M   'P 1'
#
loop_
_entity.id
_entity.type
_entity.pdbx_description
1 polymer ?
#
loop_
_entity_poly.entity_id
_entity_poly.type
_entity_poly.pdbx_seq_one_letter_code
_entity_poly.pdbx_strand_id
1 'polypeptide(L)'
;MGQGQSSPFGPGGNNPKDKKDEKNEKKKWEPPVPTRVGKKKKKHGGPDTAFKLPPVYPTTRCKLKLLKNERIKDYLLMEEEFVINQERLKPLEERAQEERARVEELRGSPMHVGTLEEIIDDEHAIVSASTGPEFYVSIASFVDKDLLEPGCSILMNHKVLSVVGVLADDADPMVSVMKLEKAPTESYADVGGLDQQVQEIKEAVELPLTHPELYEEMGIKPPKGVILYGPPGTGKTLLAKAVANQTSATFLRIVGSELIQKYLGDGPKLVRELFRVAEENAPSIVFIDEIDAVGTKRYDATSGGEREIQRTMLELLNQLDGFDSRGDVKVIMATNRIESLDPALIRPGRIDRKIEFPLPDIKTKRRVFNIHTGRMNLGDDVNLEEFIMAKDDLSGADIKAICTEAGLMALRERRMKVVADDFKKAKDKVLYRKKEGVPEGLYL
;
A
#
# COMPACT_ATOMS: atom_id res chain seq x y z
N MET A 1 -44.16 85.05 13.08
CA MET A 1 -45.39 85.70 12.54
C MET A 1 -44.96 86.56 11.37
N GLY A 2 -45.39 86.39 10.14
CA GLY A 2 -46.36 85.45 9.59
C GLY A 2 -46.11 85.19 8.10
N GLN A 3 -46.74 84.11 7.62
CA GLN A 3 -47.30 83.84 6.28
C GLN A 3 -46.35 83.96 5.06
N GLY A 4 -46.29 83.01 4.12
CA GLY A 4 -47.23 81.95 3.75
C GLY A 4 -47.51 82.04 2.24
N GLN A 5 -47.02 81.06 1.49
CA GLN A 5 -47.44 80.55 0.17
C GLN A 5 -48.12 81.48 -0.87
N SER A 6 -47.57 81.52 -2.09
CA SER A 6 -48.09 80.88 -3.32
C SER A 6 -47.75 81.63 -4.62
N SER A 7 -47.49 80.85 -5.68
CA SER A 7 -46.93 81.18 -7.01
C SER A 7 -47.80 82.08 -7.91
N PRO A 8 -47.30 82.49 -9.11
CA PRO A 8 -47.75 81.79 -10.34
C PRO A 8 -46.77 81.74 -11.55
N PHE A 9 -46.87 80.65 -12.32
CA PHE A 9 -46.83 80.47 -13.79
C PHE A 9 -45.86 81.26 -14.73
N GLY A 10 -44.89 80.51 -15.33
CA GLY A 10 -44.35 80.42 -16.72
C GLY A 10 -44.17 81.63 -17.68
N PRO A 11 -43.60 81.46 -18.91
CA PRO A 11 -43.01 80.27 -19.56
C PRO A 11 -41.68 80.51 -20.34
N GLY A 12 -41.05 79.43 -20.83
CA GLY A 12 -40.37 79.43 -22.15
C GLY A 12 -38.85 79.62 -22.18
N GLY A 13 -38.13 78.53 -22.50
CA GLY A 13 -36.70 78.58 -22.84
C GLY A 13 -36.15 77.22 -23.26
N ASN A 14 -36.30 76.90 -24.56
CA ASN A 14 -35.66 75.77 -25.25
C ASN A 14 -34.13 75.75 -25.03
N ASN A 15 -33.55 74.63 -24.63
CA ASN A 15 -32.75 73.80 -25.56
C ASN A 15 -32.33 72.45 -24.98
N PRO A 16 -32.13 71.43 -25.83
CA PRO A 16 -32.00 70.03 -25.45
C PRO A 16 -30.54 69.57 -25.41
N LYS A 17 -30.16 68.83 -24.37
CA LYS A 17 -29.01 67.91 -24.36
C LYS A 17 -29.10 67.10 -23.08
N ASP A 18 -29.60 65.88 -23.18
CA ASP A 18 -29.19 64.71 -22.38
C ASP A 18 -30.03 63.50 -22.82
N LYS A 19 -29.61 62.91 -23.93
CA LYS A 19 -29.94 61.52 -24.31
C LYS A 19 -28.64 60.88 -24.77
N LYS A 20 -27.87 60.35 -23.81
CA LYS A 20 -26.77 59.41 -24.07
C LYS A 20 -26.28 58.75 -22.77
N ASP A 21 -27.16 57.99 -22.12
CA ASP A 21 -26.76 57.02 -21.09
C ASP A 21 -27.40 55.66 -21.38
N GLU A 22 -27.01 55.07 -22.51
CA GLU A 22 -27.11 53.62 -22.74
C GLU A 22 -25.82 53.19 -23.42
N LYS A 23 -24.89 52.64 -22.62
CA LYS A 23 -23.80 51.70 -22.95
C LYS A 23 -22.59 51.94 -22.03
N ASN A 24 -22.56 51.27 -20.88
CA ASN A 24 -21.32 50.79 -20.26
C ASN A 24 -21.60 49.90 -19.03
N GLU A 25 -22.15 48.71 -19.23
CA GLU A 25 -21.95 47.64 -18.26
C GLU A 25 -20.64 46.92 -18.61
N LYS A 26 -19.55 47.35 -17.96
CA LYS A 26 -18.30 46.59 -17.95
C LYS A 26 -18.58 45.25 -17.26
N LYS A 27 -18.49 44.15 -18.01
CA LYS A 27 -18.50 42.78 -17.46
C LYS A 27 -17.46 42.70 -16.34
N LYS A 28 -17.96 42.51 -15.13
CA LYS A 28 -17.16 42.38 -13.91
C LYS A 28 -16.34 41.10 -14.04
N TRP A 29 -15.02 41.23 -14.05
CA TRP A 29 -14.10 40.09 -14.06
C TRP A 29 -14.24 39.35 -12.72
N GLU A 30 -14.73 38.12 -12.77
CA GLU A 30 -14.71 37.19 -11.63
C GLU A 30 -13.50 36.26 -11.79
N PRO A 31 -12.66 36.08 -10.76
CA PRO A 31 -11.56 35.12 -10.84
C PRO A 31 -12.10 33.70 -11.02
N PRO A 32 -11.39 32.82 -11.73
CA PRO A 32 -11.79 31.42 -11.85
C PRO A 32 -11.92 30.81 -10.46
N VAL A 33 -12.96 30.00 -10.28
CA VAL A 33 -13.23 29.27 -9.05
C VAL A 33 -11.97 28.47 -8.70
N PRO A 34 -11.44 28.53 -7.45
CA PRO A 34 -10.26 27.77 -7.11
C PRO A 34 -10.55 26.29 -7.34
N THR A 35 -9.73 25.66 -8.19
CA THR A 35 -9.69 24.21 -8.37
C THR A 35 -9.54 23.59 -6.99
N ARG A 36 -10.53 22.80 -6.56
CA ARG A 36 -10.53 22.07 -5.30
C ARG A 36 -9.52 20.92 -5.39
N VAL A 37 -8.24 21.24 -5.49
CA VAL A 37 -7.16 20.28 -5.30
C VAL A 37 -7.02 20.08 -3.80
N GLY A 38 -7.39 18.90 -3.30
CA GLY A 38 -7.24 18.54 -1.89
C GLY A 38 -8.49 17.99 -1.17
N LYS A 39 -9.50 17.48 -1.88
CA LYS A 39 -10.39 16.52 -1.23
C LYS A 39 -9.66 15.18 -1.15
N LYS A 40 -9.39 14.73 0.09
CA LYS A 40 -9.09 13.32 0.41
C LYS A 40 -9.88 12.42 -0.52
N LYS A 41 -9.26 11.36 -1.09
CA LYS A 41 -9.94 10.26 -1.78
C LYS A 41 -11.22 9.95 -1.02
N LYS A 42 -12.35 10.51 -1.46
CA LYS A 42 -13.65 10.03 -1.05
C LYS A 42 -13.72 8.74 -1.83
N LYS A 43 -13.49 7.62 -1.13
CA LYS A 43 -14.15 6.36 -1.51
C LYS A 43 -15.54 6.78 -1.97
N HIS A 44 -15.86 6.47 -3.21
CA HIS A 44 -17.24 6.46 -3.66
C HIS A 44 -17.98 5.48 -2.74
N GLY A 45 -18.49 6.00 -1.61
CA GLY A 45 -19.87 5.71 -1.31
C GLY A 45 -20.60 6.27 -2.52
N GLY A 46 -21.22 5.38 -3.30
CA GLY A 46 -22.16 5.78 -4.35
C GLY A 46 -23.30 6.59 -3.73
N PRO A 47 -24.53 6.51 -4.23
CA PRO A 47 -25.66 6.82 -3.35
C PRO A 47 -25.58 5.85 -2.15
N ASP A 48 -24.97 6.30 -1.05
CA ASP A 48 -24.74 5.57 0.20
C ASP A 48 -26.07 5.14 0.85
N THR A 49 -27.18 5.63 0.28
CA THR A 49 -28.57 5.25 0.55
C THR A 49 -28.99 3.92 -0.07
N ALA A 50 -28.25 3.37 -1.05
CA ALA A 50 -28.64 2.13 -1.74
C ALA A 50 -28.22 0.85 -0.99
N PHE A 51 -27.19 0.90 -0.13
CA PHE A 51 -26.64 -0.28 0.54
C PHE A 51 -26.69 -0.24 2.07
N LYS A 52 -27.18 0.86 2.67
CA LYS A 52 -27.33 0.96 4.13
C LYS A 52 -28.75 0.61 4.56
N LEU A 53 -28.91 -0.54 5.19
CA LEU A 53 -30.13 -0.86 5.94
C LEU A 53 -30.45 0.30 6.90
N PRO A 54 -31.71 0.76 7.00
CA PRO A 54 -32.07 1.85 7.90
C PRO A 54 -31.69 1.47 9.35
N PRO A 55 -31.12 2.40 10.13
CA PRO A 55 -30.62 2.09 11.46
C PRO A 55 -31.75 1.63 12.39
N VAL A 56 -31.69 0.37 12.83
CA VAL A 56 -32.71 -0.25 13.70
C VAL A 56 -32.34 -0.08 15.17
N TYR A 57 -33.01 0.87 15.83
CA TYR A 57 -33.01 0.99 17.30
C TYR A 57 -34.22 0.25 17.89
N PRO A 58 -34.06 -0.51 19.00
CA PRO A 58 -32.93 -0.55 19.95
C PRO A 58 -31.81 -1.55 19.56
N THR A 59 -30.56 -1.26 19.94
CA THR A 59 -29.39 -2.11 19.63
C THR A 59 -29.33 -3.42 20.43
N THR A 60 -29.98 -3.46 21.61
CA THR A 60 -30.10 -4.62 22.50
C THR A 60 -30.89 -5.77 21.88
N ARG A 61 -30.62 -7.02 22.30
CA ARG A 61 -31.41 -8.20 21.91
C ARG A 61 -32.82 -8.09 22.48
N CYS A 62 -33.74 -7.54 21.70
CA CYS A 62 -35.14 -7.32 22.07
C CYS A 62 -36.07 -7.68 20.92
N LYS A 63 -37.30 -8.10 21.26
CA LYS A 63 -38.32 -8.48 20.26
C LYS A 63 -38.65 -7.33 19.29
N LEU A 64 -38.47 -6.09 19.71
CA LEU A 64 -38.71 -4.89 18.90
C LEU A 64 -37.68 -4.75 17.76
N LYS A 65 -36.42 -5.12 18.00
CA LYS A 65 -35.39 -5.18 16.95
C LYS A 65 -35.69 -6.27 15.92
N LEU A 66 -36.13 -7.44 16.38
CA LEU A 66 -36.54 -8.54 15.50
C LEU A 66 -37.69 -8.13 14.58
N LEU A 67 -38.77 -7.57 15.14
CA LEU A 67 -39.95 -7.13 14.37
C LEU A 67 -39.63 -6.02 13.36
N LYS A 68 -38.71 -5.10 13.70
CA LYS A 68 -38.25 -4.07 12.75
C LYS A 68 -37.41 -4.66 11.61
N ASN A 69 -36.52 -5.60 11.92
CA ASN A 69 -35.73 -6.31 10.91
C ASN A 69 -36.62 -7.16 9.99
N GLU A 70 -37.64 -7.83 10.54
CA GLU A 70 -38.63 -8.59 9.75
C GLU A 70 -39.38 -7.67 8.79
N ARG A 71 -39.85 -6.49 9.23
CA ARG A 71 -40.48 -5.52 8.32
C ARG A 71 -39.56 -5.05 7.21
N ILE A 72 -38.29 -4.76 7.52
CA ILE A 72 -37.32 -4.34 6.51
C ILE A 72 -37.07 -5.46 5.49
N LYS A 73 -36.94 -6.71 5.97
CA LYS A 73 -36.81 -7.89 5.13
C LYS A 73 -38.03 -8.05 4.21
N ASP A 74 -39.24 -7.88 4.73
CA ASP A 74 -40.47 -8.01 3.94
C ASP A 74 -40.57 -6.93 2.84
N TYR A 75 -40.18 -5.68 3.13
CA TYR A 75 -40.13 -4.63 2.11
C TYR A 75 -39.07 -4.91 1.03
N LEU A 76 -37.88 -5.37 1.41
CA LEU A 76 -36.82 -5.73 0.46
C LEU A 76 -37.24 -6.89 -0.44
N LEU A 77 -37.87 -7.93 0.12
CA LEU A 77 -38.39 -9.05 -0.66
C LEU A 77 -39.49 -8.62 -1.63
N MET A 78 -40.39 -7.72 -1.20
CA MET A 78 -41.40 -7.15 -2.08
C MET A 78 -40.80 -6.29 -3.19
N GLU A 79 -39.77 -5.48 -2.91
CA GLU A 79 -39.04 -4.73 -3.95
C GLU A 79 -38.33 -5.66 -4.92
N GLU A 80 -37.66 -6.70 -4.43
CA GLU A 80 -36.96 -7.70 -5.24
C GLU A 80 -37.94 -8.45 -6.15
N GLU A 81 -39.06 -8.95 -5.62
CA GLU A 81 -40.10 -9.57 -6.44
C GLU A 81 -40.74 -8.58 -7.42
N PHE A 82 -40.92 -7.32 -7.04
CA PHE A 82 -41.44 -6.29 -7.93
C PHE A 82 -40.48 -5.99 -9.08
N VAL A 83 -39.18 -5.88 -8.81
CA VAL A 83 -38.13 -5.69 -9.81
C VAL A 83 -38.04 -6.91 -10.72
N ILE A 84 -37.99 -8.13 -10.17
CA ILE A 84 -37.96 -9.37 -10.97
C ILE A 84 -39.20 -9.48 -11.86
N ASN A 85 -40.39 -9.14 -11.35
CA ASN A 85 -41.60 -9.13 -12.16
C ASN A 85 -41.61 -8.02 -13.21
N GLN A 86 -41.08 -6.84 -12.89
CA GLN A 86 -40.94 -5.73 -13.84
C GLN A 86 -39.89 -6.02 -14.93
N GLU A 87 -38.81 -6.71 -14.57
CA GLU A 87 -37.78 -7.21 -15.47
C GLU A 87 -38.29 -8.38 -16.33
N ARG A 88 -39.13 -9.27 -15.79
CA ARG A 88 -39.84 -10.28 -16.61
C ARG A 88 -40.85 -9.67 -17.58
N LEU A 89 -41.46 -8.54 -17.22
CA LEU A 89 -42.44 -7.85 -18.04
C LEU A 89 -41.83 -6.85 -19.04
N LYS A 90 -40.53 -6.58 -18.96
CA LYS A 90 -39.80 -5.75 -19.93
C LYS A 90 -38.74 -6.60 -20.65
N PRO A 91 -38.57 -6.52 -21.98
CA PRO A 91 -37.37 -7.02 -22.66
C PRO A 91 -36.17 -6.12 -22.30
N LEU A 92 -35.77 -6.12 -21.02
CA LEU A 92 -34.80 -5.19 -20.44
C LEU A 92 -33.38 -5.74 -20.59
N GLU A 93 -33.21 -7.06 -20.56
CA GLU A 93 -31.93 -7.70 -20.95
C GLU A 93 -31.63 -7.46 -22.43
N GLU A 94 -32.61 -7.62 -23.31
CA GLU A 94 -32.47 -7.30 -24.74
C GLU A 94 -32.17 -5.80 -24.93
N ARG A 95 -32.90 -4.90 -24.26
CA ARG A 95 -32.63 -3.46 -24.32
C ARG A 95 -31.26 -3.09 -23.75
N ALA A 96 -30.82 -3.70 -22.65
CA ALA A 96 -29.52 -3.46 -22.06
C ALA A 96 -28.40 -4.00 -22.97
N GLN A 97 -28.65 -5.13 -23.65
CA GLN A 97 -27.74 -5.68 -24.64
C GLN A 97 -27.69 -4.80 -25.90
N GLU A 98 -28.82 -4.26 -26.37
CA GLU A 98 -28.88 -3.27 -27.45
C GLU A 98 -28.17 -1.96 -27.06
N GLU A 99 -28.37 -1.45 -25.84
CA GLU A 99 -27.70 -0.26 -25.34
C GLU A 99 -26.18 -0.49 -25.21
N ARG A 100 -25.74 -1.66 -24.72
CA ARG A 100 -24.32 -2.04 -24.69
C ARG A 100 -23.71 -2.15 -26.09
N ALA A 101 -24.43 -2.75 -27.04
CA ALA A 101 -23.98 -2.86 -28.43
C ALA A 101 -23.85 -1.47 -29.09
N ARG A 102 -24.78 -0.55 -28.84
CA ARG A 102 -24.67 0.85 -29.29
C ARG A 102 -23.49 1.58 -28.66
N VAL A 103 -23.22 1.35 -27.37
CA VAL A 103 -22.02 1.91 -26.71
C VAL A 103 -20.75 1.36 -27.36
N GLU A 104 -20.68 0.06 -27.62
CA GLU A 104 -19.53 -0.58 -28.28
C GLU A 104 -19.28 -0.03 -29.70
N GLU A 105 -20.35 0.22 -30.47
CA GLU A 105 -20.27 0.91 -31.76
C GLU A 105 -19.71 2.33 -31.63
N LEU A 106 -20.16 3.10 -30.62
CA LEU A 106 -19.65 4.43 -30.31
C LEU A 106 -18.18 4.41 -29.85
N ARG A 107 -17.75 3.36 -29.14
CA ARG A 107 -16.36 3.19 -28.71
C ARG A 107 -15.42 3.12 -29.91
N GLY A 108 -15.84 2.37 -30.93
CA GLY A 108 -15.09 2.17 -32.16
C GLY A 108 -13.80 1.37 -31.95
N SER A 109 -13.57 0.38 -32.81
CA SER A 109 -12.30 -0.35 -32.89
C SER A 109 -11.48 0.19 -34.07
N PRO A 110 -10.20 0.59 -33.92
CA PRO A 110 -9.35 0.52 -32.72
C PRO A 110 -9.52 1.69 -31.73
N MET A 111 -9.19 1.45 -30.47
CA MET A 111 -9.09 2.49 -29.42
C MET A 111 -7.64 2.93 -29.27
N HIS A 112 -7.41 4.24 -29.11
CA HIS A 112 -6.09 4.81 -28.80
C HIS A 112 -5.97 5.06 -27.31
N VAL A 113 -4.78 4.86 -26.75
CA VAL A 113 -4.47 5.24 -25.37
C VAL A 113 -3.88 6.65 -25.40
N GLY A 114 -4.44 7.53 -24.58
CA GLY A 114 -3.94 8.89 -24.35
C GLY A 114 -3.88 9.18 -22.86
N THR A 115 -3.26 10.32 -22.51
CA THR A 115 -3.18 10.82 -21.15
C THR A 115 -4.09 12.03 -20.99
N LEU A 116 -4.88 12.07 -19.92
CA LEU A 116 -5.70 13.22 -19.59
C LEU A 116 -4.80 14.30 -18.96
N GLU A 117 -4.73 15.50 -19.54
CA GLU A 117 -3.92 16.58 -18.97
C GLU A 117 -4.73 17.48 -18.07
N GLU A 118 -5.84 17.99 -18.61
CA GLU A 118 -6.68 18.94 -17.90
C GLU A 118 -8.16 18.73 -18.27
N ILE A 119 -9.03 18.79 -17.27
CA ILE A 119 -10.48 18.78 -17.46
C ILE A 119 -10.92 20.25 -17.47
N ILE A 120 -11.51 20.69 -18.58
CA ILE A 120 -11.97 22.08 -18.73
C ILE A 120 -13.38 22.20 -18.17
N ASP A 121 -14.29 21.34 -18.62
CA ASP A 121 -15.69 21.36 -18.22
C ASP A 121 -16.24 19.92 -18.11
N ASP A 122 -17.55 19.82 -17.88
CA ASP A 122 -18.25 18.56 -17.69
C ASP A 122 -18.31 17.70 -18.97
N GLU A 123 -18.06 18.27 -20.15
CA GLU A 123 -18.23 17.60 -21.45
C GLU A 123 -16.94 17.58 -22.28
N HIS A 124 -15.88 18.26 -21.85
CA HIS A 124 -14.65 18.47 -22.61
C HIS A 124 -13.41 18.40 -21.73
N ALA A 125 -12.36 17.79 -22.29
CA ALA A 125 -11.05 17.73 -21.68
C ALA A 125 -9.94 17.94 -22.71
N ILE A 126 -8.78 18.36 -22.23
CA ILE A 126 -7.53 18.36 -23.00
C ILE A 126 -6.85 17.01 -22.76
N VAL A 127 -6.53 16.35 -23.85
CA VAL A 127 -5.90 15.03 -23.84
C VAL A 127 -4.65 15.05 -24.71
N SER A 128 -3.58 14.45 -24.22
CA SER A 128 -2.38 14.22 -25.02
C SER A 128 -2.41 12.80 -25.58
N ALA A 129 -2.35 12.70 -26.91
CA ALA A 129 -2.14 11.40 -27.56
C ALA A 129 -0.68 10.96 -27.35
N SER A 130 -0.41 9.65 -27.46
CA SER A 130 0.93 9.07 -27.34
C SER A 130 1.98 9.69 -28.29
N THR A 131 1.54 10.36 -29.36
CA THR A 131 2.39 11.06 -30.33
C THR A 131 2.64 12.54 -30.01
N GLY A 132 2.17 13.04 -28.85
CA GLY A 132 2.46 14.38 -28.35
C GLY A 132 1.56 15.56 -28.76
N PRO A 133 0.64 15.50 -29.76
CA PRO A 133 -0.31 16.58 -29.94
C PRO A 133 -1.40 16.53 -28.86
N GLU A 134 -1.68 17.71 -28.29
CA GLU A 134 -2.80 17.96 -27.39
C GLU A 134 -4.07 18.17 -28.22
N PHE A 135 -5.16 17.50 -27.83
CA PHE A 135 -6.46 17.64 -28.46
C PHE A 135 -7.50 18.10 -27.44
N TYR A 136 -8.35 19.03 -27.87
CA TYR A 136 -9.57 19.38 -27.16
C TYR A 136 -10.68 18.42 -27.60
N VAL A 137 -11.12 17.55 -26.69
CA VAL A 137 -11.99 16.42 -27.03
C VAL A 137 -13.21 16.38 -26.11
N SER A 138 -14.30 15.79 -26.61
CA SER A 138 -15.49 15.58 -25.81
C SER A 138 -15.43 14.28 -24.99
N ILE A 139 -16.00 14.32 -23.79
CA ILE A 139 -16.16 13.18 -22.88
C ILE A 139 -17.49 12.50 -23.18
N ALA A 140 -17.47 11.20 -23.48
CA ALA A 140 -18.69 10.45 -23.74
C ALA A 140 -19.52 10.29 -22.45
N SER A 141 -20.85 10.34 -22.58
CA SER A 141 -21.77 10.35 -21.43
C SER A 141 -21.75 9.10 -20.55
N PHE A 142 -21.18 7.99 -21.03
CA PHE A 142 -21.06 6.73 -20.30
C PHE A 142 -19.74 6.59 -19.55
N VAL A 143 -18.87 7.61 -19.60
CA VAL A 143 -17.65 7.66 -18.79
C VAL A 143 -17.98 8.29 -17.45
N ASP A 144 -17.57 7.63 -16.37
CA ASP A 144 -17.73 8.18 -15.04
C ASP A 144 -16.70 9.31 -14.82
N LYS A 145 -17.20 10.51 -14.59
CA LYS A 145 -16.37 11.72 -14.45
C LYS A 145 -15.57 11.72 -13.16
N ASP A 146 -16.06 11.02 -12.15
CA ASP A 146 -15.39 10.94 -10.86
C ASP A 146 -14.12 10.10 -10.89
N LEU A 147 -13.94 9.27 -11.93
CA LEU A 147 -12.74 8.48 -12.17
C LEU A 147 -11.70 9.20 -13.04
N LEU A 148 -12.03 10.39 -13.57
CA LEU A 148 -11.12 11.18 -14.40
C LEU A 148 -10.27 12.07 -13.49
N GLU A 149 -9.02 11.65 -13.25
CA GLU A 149 -8.00 12.50 -12.62
C GLU A 149 -6.95 12.94 -13.65
N PRO A 150 -6.42 14.17 -13.56
CA PRO A 150 -5.29 14.59 -14.37
C PRO A 150 -4.12 13.60 -14.25
N GLY A 151 -3.60 13.15 -15.39
CA GLY A 151 -2.54 12.15 -15.49
C GLY A 151 -3.04 10.70 -15.62
N CYS A 152 -4.35 10.43 -15.56
CA CYS A 152 -4.89 9.11 -15.85
C CYS A 152 -4.79 8.75 -17.34
N SER A 153 -4.52 7.48 -17.61
CA SER A 153 -4.63 6.91 -18.95
C SER A 153 -6.10 6.73 -19.33
N ILE A 154 -6.46 7.27 -20.49
CA ILE A 154 -7.80 7.23 -21.04
C ILE A 154 -7.81 6.52 -22.40
N LEU A 155 -8.96 5.96 -22.74
CA LEU A 155 -9.25 5.36 -24.02
C LEU A 155 -9.96 6.37 -24.90
N MET A 156 -9.43 6.58 -26.09
CA MET A 156 -9.92 7.53 -27.09
C MET A 156 -10.37 6.80 -28.35
N ASN A 157 -11.43 7.30 -29.00
CA ASN A 157 -11.85 6.80 -30.30
C ASN A 157 -10.86 7.27 -31.40
N HIS A 158 -10.39 6.37 -32.26
CA HIS A 158 -9.44 6.72 -33.33
C HIS A 158 -9.95 7.73 -34.38
N LYS A 159 -11.27 7.89 -34.55
CA LYS A 159 -11.85 8.81 -35.56
C LYS A 159 -12.12 10.19 -35.02
N VAL A 160 -12.78 10.27 -33.86
CA VAL A 160 -13.32 11.51 -33.29
C VAL A 160 -12.46 12.02 -32.13
N LEU A 161 -11.51 11.20 -31.66
CA LEU A 161 -10.65 11.46 -30.51
C LEU A 161 -11.43 11.73 -29.20
N SER A 162 -12.72 11.37 -29.13
CA SER A 162 -13.52 11.49 -27.91
C SER A 162 -13.07 10.52 -26.83
N VAL A 163 -13.22 10.91 -25.56
CA VAL A 163 -12.93 10.05 -24.41
C VAL A 163 -14.04 9.02 -24.27
N VAL A 164 -13.67 7.76 -24.46
CA VAL A 164 -14.57 6.60 -24.47
C VAL A 164 -14.51 5.86 -23.14
N GLY A 165 -13.41 5.95 -22.39
CA GLY A 165 -13.30 5.27 -21.11
C GLY A 165 -12.00 5.61 -20.40
N VAL A 166 -11.94 5.24 -19.13
CA VAL A 166 -10.72 5.33 -18.32
C VAL A 166 -10.10 3.94 -18.27
N LEU A 167 -8.78 3.86 -18.40
CA LEU A 167 -8.05 2.63 -18.13
C LEU A 167 -7.84 2.52 -16.62
N ALA A 168 -8.48 1.55 -15.99
CA ALA A 168 -8.55 1.47 -14.53
C ALA A 168 -7.26 1.01 -13.83
N ASP A 169 -6.24 0.58 -14.57
CA ASP A 169 -4.97 0.07 -14.02
C ASP A 169 -3.78 0.78 -14.66
N ASP A 170 -3.46 1.99 -14.17
CA ASP A 170 -2.18 2.68 -14.41
C ASP A 170 -1.07 2.21 -13.45
N ALA A 171 -1.29 1.11 -12.74
CA ALA A 171 -0.26 0.55 -11.87
C ALA A 171 0.93 0.12 -12.72
N ASP A 172 2.06 0.80 -12.56
CA ASP A 172 3.32 0.45 -13.21
C ASP A 172 3.57 -1.05 -13.01
N PRO A 173 3.87 -1.83 -14.07
CA PRO A 173 4.04 -3.28 -13.96
C PRO A 173 5.12 -3.67 -12.94
N MET A 174 6.06 -2.76 -12.66
CA MET A 174 7.07 -2.92 -11.62
C MET A 174 6.49 -3.05 -10.21
N VAL A 175 5.38 -2.38 -9.88
CA VAL A 175 4.78 -2.45 -8.54
C VAL A 175 3.84 -3.64 -8.41
N SER A 176 3.24 -4.11 -9.51
CA SER A 176 2.55 -5.39 -9.55
C SER A 176 3.51 -6.57 -9.25
N VAL A 177 4.79 -6.47 -9.62
CA VAL A 177 5.83 -7.45 -9.23
C VAL A 177 6.11 -7.42 -7.72
N MET A 178 5.90 -6.28 -7.04
CA MET A 178 6.11 -6.13 -5.60
C MET A 178 4.94 -6.65 -4.76
N LYS A 179 3.77 -6.87 -5.38
CA LYS A 179 2.62 -7.50 -4.73
C LYS A 179 2.89 -9.00 -4.56
N LEU A 180 2.98 -9.46 -3.32
CA LEU A 180 3.02 -10.89 -3.02
C LEU A 180 1.58 -11.43 -3.04
N GLU A 181 1.16 -11.98 -4.18
CA GLU A 181 -0.18 -12.61 -4.32
C GLU A 181 -0.37 -13.88 -3.46
N LYS A 182 0.71 -14.44 -2.89
CA LYS A 182 0.66 -15.66 -2.08
C LYS A 182 1.20 -15.42 -0.68
N ALA A 183 0.37 -15.76 0.32
CA ALA A 183 0.82 -15.84 1.71
C ALA A 183 2.04 -16.80 1.78
N PRO A 184 3.15 -16.38 2.41
CA PRO A 184 4.29 -17.26 2.61
C PRO A 184 3.89 -18.45 3.50
N THR A 185 4.54 -19.60 3.32
CA THR A 185 4.21 -20.84 4.03
C THR A 185 4.68 -20.90 5.48
N GLU A 186 5.50 -19.94 5.90
CA GLU A 186 6.12 -19.91 7.22
C GLU A 186 5.13 -19.36 8.25
N SER A 187 5.05 -20.01 9.42
CA SER A 187 4.23 -19.59 10.56
C SER A 187 5.12 -19.24 11.75
N TYR A 188 4.58 -18.58 12.79
CA TYR A 188 5.32 -18.32 14.02
C TYR A 188 5.80 -19.61 14.71
N ALA A 189 5.12 -20.74 14.47
CA ALA A 189 5.55 -22.05 14.98
C ALA A 189 6.90 -22.50 14.38
N ASP A 190 7.26 -22.00 13.19
CA ASP A 190 8.55 -22.28 12.55
C ASP A 190 9.69 -21.39 13.08
N VAL A 191 9.36 -20.34 13.86
CA VAL A 191 10.34 -19.43 14.47
C VAL A 191 10.69 -19.91 15.87
N GLY A 192 11.90 -20.44 16.05
CA GLY A 192 12.36 -20.97 17.33
C GLY A 192 12.90 -19.91 18.29
N GLY A 193 12.30 -19.79 19.48
CA GLY A 193 12.91 -19.17 20.68
C GLY A 193 13.13 -17.66 20.64
N LEU A 194 12.32 -16.95 19.86
CA LEU A 194 12.26 -15.48 19.78
C LEU A 194 10.91 -14.97 20.31
N ASP A 195 10.43 -15.55 21.42
CA ASP A 195 9.06 -15.34 21.92
C ASP A 195 8.80 -13.85 22.25
N GLN A 196 9.80 -13.15 22.80
CA GLN A 196 9.70 -11.73 23.13
C GLN A 196 9.60 -10.86 21.87
N GLN A 197 10.47 -11.09 20.88
CA GLN A 197 10.47 -10.35 19.62
C GLN A 197 9.18 -10.62 18.81
N VAL A 198 8.69 -11.86 18.83
CA VAL A 198 7.40 -12.24 18.23
C VAL A 198 6.27 -11.45 18.89
N GLN A 199 6.23 -11.38 20.22
CA GLN A 199 5.20 -10.63 20.94
C GLN A 199 5.22 -9.14 20.58
N GLU A 200 6.41 -8.52 20.54
CA GLU A 200 6.56 -7.10 20.18
C GLU A 200 6.05 -6.79 18.75
N ILE A 201 6.32 -7.67 17.78
CA ILE A 201 5.77 -7.49 16.42
C ILE A 201 4.27 -7.71 16.38
N LYS A 202 3.75 -8.72 17.11
CA LYS A 202 2.31 -8.97 17.18
C LYS A 202 1.57 -7.76 17.72
N GLU A 203 2.08 -7.14 18.77
CA GLU A 203 1.50 -5.91 19.33
C GLU A 203 1.57 -4.74 18.34
N ALA A 204 2.64 -4.63 17.56
CA ALA A 204 2.83 -3.51 16.65
C ALA A 204 2.07 -3.63 15.32
N VAL A 205 1.88 -4.86 14.81
CA VAL A 205 1.35 -5.11 13.44
C VAL A 205 0.03 -5.86 13.48
N GLU A 206 -0.04 -6.98 14.20
CA GLU A 206 -1.22 -7.87 14.19
C GLU A 206 -2.37 -7.33 15.04
N LEU A 207 -2.07 -6.87 16.26
CA LEU A 207 -3.08 -6.39 17.21
C LEU A 207 -3.87 -5.17 16.70
N PRO A 208 -3.24 -4.15 16.07
CA PRO A 208 -3.99 -3.02 15.51
C PRO A 208 -4.92 -3.42 14.35
N LEU A 209 -4.56 -4.47 13.60
CA LEU A 209 -5.35 -4.94 12.46
C LEU A 209 -6.50 -5.87 12.90
N THR A 210 -6.28 -6.66 13.94
CA THR A 210 -7.28 -7.62 14.45
C THR A 210 -8.26 -6.98 15.43
N HIS A 211 -7.78 -6.09 16.30
CA HIS A 211 -8.55 -5.49 17.38
C HIS A 211 -8.27 -3.97 17.49
N PRO A 212 -8.76 -3.16 16.53
CA PRO A 212 -8.61 -1.70 16.59
C PRO A 212 -9.34 -1.09 17.79
N GLU A 213 -10.42 -1.73 18.28
CA GLU A 213 -11.24 -1.28 19.42
C GLU A 213 -10.40 -1.04 20.68
N LEU A 214 -9.39 -1.89 20.94
CA LEU A 214 -8.50 -1.76 22.11
C LEU A 214 -7.69 -0.45 22.09
N TYR A 215 -7.32 0.01 20.89
CA TYR A 215 -6.58 1.26 20.71
C TYR A 215 -7.50 2.47 20.82
N GLU A 216 -8.73 2.36 20.32
CA GLU A 216 -9.75 3.42 20.40
C GLU A 216 -10.23 3.66 21.83
N GLU A 217 -10.52 2.60 22.60
CA GLU A 217 -10.93 2.72 24.01
C GLU A 217 -9.83 3.33 24.89
N MET A 218 -8.57 2.97 24.62
CA MET A 218 -7.41 3.50 25.32
C MET A 218 -7.04 4.91 24.84
N GLY A 219 -7.52 5.34 23.66
CA GLY A 219 -7.22 6.65 23.07
C GLY A 219 -5.78 6.81 22.59
N ILE A 220 -5.06 5.71 22.35
CA ILE A 220 -3.67 5.71 21.88
C ILE A 220 -3.60 5.37 20.39
N LYS A 221 -2.69 6.03 19.67
CA LYS A 221 -2.44 5.68 18.27
C LYS A 221 -1.55 4.44 18.20
N PRO A 222 -1.88 3.46 17.34
CA PRO A 222 -1.02 2.30 17.14
C PRO A 222 0.33 2.73 16.55
N PRO A 223 1.42 2.01 16.84
CA PRO A 223 2.73 2.30 16.25
C PRO A 223 2.66 2.21 14.72
N LYS A 224 3.40 3.08 14.04
CA LYS A 224 3.40 3.17 12.56
C LYS A 224 4.43 2.26 11.91
N GLY A 225 5.64 2.23 12.48
CA GLY A 225 6.80 1.56 11.88
C GLY A 225 7.57 0.71 12.88
N VAL A 226 8.04 -0.44 12.39
CA VAL A 226 8.89 -1.39 13.12
C VAL A 226 10.19 -1.59 12.37
N ILE A 227 11.33 -1.53 13.08
CA ILE A 227 12.63 -1.92 12.53
C ILE A 227 13.17 -3.18 13.22
N LEU A 228 13.59 -4.14 12.42
CA LEU A 228 14.20 -5.40 12.82
C LEU A 228 15.71 -5.30 12.55
N TYR A 229 16.54 -5.36 13.59
CA TYR A 229 17.99 -5.26 13.44
C TYR A 229 18.72 -6.34 14.24
N GLY A 230 19.93 -6.70 13.79
CA GLY A 230 20.76 -7.72 14.44
C GLY A 230 21.76 -8.36 13.48
N PRO A 231 22.53 -9.37 13.92
CA PRO A 231 23.44 -10.12 13.06
C PRO A 231 22.68 -10.80 11.91
N PRO A 232 23.36 -11.08 10.78
CA PRO A 232 22.78 -11.87 9.69
C PRO A 232 22.47 -13.30 10.17
N GLY A 233 21.44 -13.93 9.61
CA GLY A 233 21.08 -15.31 9.91
C GLY A 233 20.29 -15.53 11.20
N THR A 234 19.80 -14.46 11.85
CA THR A 234 18.97 -14.50 13.07
C THR A 234 17.46 -14.62 12.81
N GLY A 235 17.02 -14.67 11.54
CA GLY A 235 15.62 -14.93 11.20
C GLY A 235 14.72 -13.70 11.03
N LYS A 236 15.28 -12.50 10.84
CA LYS A 236 14.52 -11.25 10.58
C LYS A 236 13.54 -11.38 9.42
N THR A 237 14.00 -11.87 8.26
CA THR A 237 13.15 -12.11 7.08
C THR A 237 12.13 -13.24 7.31
N LEU A 238 12.47 -14.26 8.11
CA LEU A 238 11.53 -15.36 8.44
C LEU A 238 10.37 -14.84 9.30
N LEU A 239 10.67 -13.98 10.28
CA LEU A 239 9.64 -13.42 11.14
C LEU A 239 8.69 -12.49 10.36
N ALA A 240 9.22 -11.66 9.46
CA ALA A 240 8.39 -10.82 8.59
C ALA A 240 7.44 -11.66 7.71
N LYS A 241 7.91 -12.80 7.19
CA LYS A 241 7.06 -13.75 6.44
C LYS A 241 6.00 -14.39 7.33
N ALA A 242 6.37 -14.83 8.54
CA ALA A 242 5.43 -15.41 9.49
C ALA A 242 4.29 -14.44 9.84
N VAL A 243 4.61 -13.14 10.00
CA VAL A 243 3.62 -12.09 10.23
C VAL A 243 2.70 -11.96 9.03
N ALA A 244 3.25 -11.90 7.82
CA ALA A 244 2.49 -11.79 6.58
C ALA A 244 1.50 -12.95 6.36
N ASN A 245 1.84 -14.15 6.83
CA ASN A 245 0.95 -15.31 6.75
C ASN A 245 -0.24 -15.19 7.73
N GLN A 246 -0.01 -14.61 8.91
CA GLN A 246 -1.05 -14.50 9.94
C GLN A 246 -1.95 -13.27 9.76
N THR A 247 -1.41 -12.17 9.23
CA THR A 247 -2.19 -10.99 8.89
C THR A 247 -2.77 -11.16 7.50
N SER A 248 -4.08 -11.37 7.35
CA SER A 248 -4.77 -11.44 6.04
C SER A 248 -4.78 -10.11 5.26
N ALA A 249 -3.83 -9.22 5.54
CA ALA A 249 -3.61 -7.93 4.91
C ALA A 249 -2.74 -8.09 3.65
N THR A 250 -2.83 -7.15 2.72
CA THR A 250 -1.99 -7.16 1.52
C THR A 250 -0.53 -6.98 1.90
N PHE A 251 0.33 -7.93 1.54
CA PHE A 251 1.76 -7.88 1.83
C PHE A 251 2.55 -7.43 0.61
N LEU A 252 3.22 -6.28 0.74
CA LEU A 252 4.11 -5.73 -0.27
C LEU A 252 5.55 -5.95 0.18
N ARG A 253 6.34 -6.65 -0.61
CA ARG A 253 7.76 -6.90 -0.32
C ARG A 253 8.63 -6.17 -1.32
N ILE A 254 9.59 -5.43 -0.80
CA ILE A 254 10.64 -4.79 -1.59
C ILE A 254 12.00 -5.02 -0.95
N VAL A 255 13.02 -5.25 -1.75
CA VAL A 255 14.41 -5.30 -1.28
C VAL A 255 15.02 -3.91 -1.43
N GLY A 256 15.77 -3.42 -0.45
CA GLY A 256 16.34 -2.07 -0.45
C GLY A 256 17.18 -1.79 -1.70
N SER A 257 17.89 -2.79 -2.23
CA SER A 257 18.65 -2.67 -3.48
C SER A 257 17.79 -2.37 -4.72
N GLU A 258 16.51 -2.76 -4.73
CA GLU A 258 15.58 -2.51 -5.85
C GLU A 258 15.15 -1.04 -5.95
N LEU A 259 15.30 -0.28 -4.86
CA LEU A 259 15.05 1.18 -4.85
C LEU A 259 16.14 1.97 -5.59
N ILE A 260 17.28 1.34 -5.90
CA ILE A 260 18.40 1.98 -6.61
C ILE A 260 18.24 1.71 -8.11
N GLN A 261 17.82 2.72 -8.86
CA GLN A 261 17.62 2.64 -10.30
C GLN A 261 18.75 3.33 -11.08
N LYS A 262 18.94 2.91 -12.34
CA LYS A 262 19.98 3.46 -13.23
C LYS A 262 19.66 4.88 -13.72
N TYR A 263 18.37 5.19 -13.86
CA TYR A 263 17.90 6.47 -14.34
C TYR A 263 17.64 7.43 -13.17
N LEU A 264 17.96 8.70 -13.41
CA LEU A 264 17.79 9.76 -12.43
C LEU A 264 16.29 10.07 -12.25
N GLY A 265 15.77 10.02 -11.03
CA GLY A 265 14.37 10.31 -10.70
C GLY A 265 13.47 9.08 -10.62
N ASP A 266 13.90 7.93 -11.15
CA ASP A 266 13.11 6.69 -11.09
C ASP A 266 13.02 6.14 -9.66
N GLY A 267 14.07 6.31 -8.84
CA GLY A 267 14.07 5.89 -7.44
C GLY A 267 12.95 6.55 -6.63
N PRO A 268 12.90 7.89 -6.56
CA PRO A 268 11.81 8.60 -5.88
C PRO A 268 10.43 8.30 -6.45
N LYS A 269 10.29 8.17 -7.79
CA LYS A 269 9.01 7.82 -8.43
C LYS A 269 8.51 6.45 -7.95
N LEU A 270 9.39 5.45 -7.92
CA LEU A 270 9.08 4.10 -7.47
C LEU A 270 8.63 4.07 -6.00
N VAL A 271 9.27 4.86 -5.14
CA VAL A 271 8.87 4.97 -3.72
C VAL A 271 7.46 5.54 -3.59
N ARG A 272 7.12 6.60 -4.35
CA ARG A 272 5.76 7.16 -4.32
C ARG A 272 4.72 6.14 -4.79
N GLU A 273 5.04 5.43 -5.85
CA GLU A 273 4.14 4.43 -6.43
C GLU A 273 3.91 3.24 -5.48
N LEU A 274 4.96 2.79 -4.79
CA LEU A 274 4.87 1.74 -3.77
C LEU A 274 3.87 2.11 -2.68
N PHE A 275 3.96 3.33 -2.14
CA PHE A 275 3.05 3.80 -1.09
C PHE A 275 1.63 4.08 -1.62
N ARG A 276 1.49 4.55 -2.87
CA ARG A 276 0.19 4.71 -3.53
C ARG A 276 -0.55 3.38 -3.61
N VAL A 277 0.14 2.34 -4.10
CA VAL A 277 -0.41 0.99 -4.19
C VAL A 277 -0.70 0.41 -2.80
N ALA A 278 0.15 0.67 -1.81
CA ALA A 278 -0.08 0.25 -0.42
C ALA A 278 -1.37 0.87 0.15
N GLU A 279 -1.59 2.16 -0.11
CA GLU A 279 -2.77 2.89 0.37
C GLU A 279 -4.06 2.43 -0.33
N GLU A 280 -4.00 2.15 -1.63
CA GLU A 280 -5.14 1.63 -2.39
C GLU A 280 -5.57 0.24 -1.94
N ASN A 281 -4.60 -0.58 -1.49
CA ASN A 281 -4.84 -1.92 -0.99
C ASN A 281 -4.89 -1.97 0.56
N ALA A 282 -5.21 -0.86 1.24
CA ALA A 282 -5.32 -0.84 2.69
C ALA A 282 -6.49 -1.72 3.19
N PRO A 283 -6.30 -2.54 4.24
CA PRO A 283 -5.12 -2.63 5.13
C PRO A 283 -3.94 -3.39 4.49
N SER A 284 -2.74 -2.81 4.57
CA SER A 284 -1.54 -3.36 3.93
C SER A 284 -0.28 -3.25 4.79
N ILE A 285 0.68 -4.13 4.51
CA ILE A 285 1.98 -4.19 5.18
C ILE A 285 3.07 -4.04 4.12
N VAL A 286 3.90 -3.01 4.27
CA VAL A 286 5.07 -2.77 3.44
C VAL A 286 6.31 -3.29 4.16
N PHE A 287 6.90 -4.37 3.63
CA PHE A 287 8.13 -4.95 4.13
C PHE A 287 9.32 -4.56 3.25
N ILE A 288 10.26 -3.82 3.84
CA ILE A 288 11.51 -3.40 3.20
C ILE A 288 12.66 -4.21 3.81
N ASP A 289 13.20 -5.16 3.04
CA ASP A 289 14.36 -5.96 3.44
C ASP A 289 15.66 -5.25 3.05
N GLU A 290 16.75 -5.47 3.79
CA GLU A 290 18.08 -4.90 3.50
C GLU A 290 18.10 -3.38 3.24
N ILE A 291 17.40 -2.61 4.10
CA ILE A 291 17.33 -1.15 3.97
C ILE A 291 18.71 -0.46 4.10
N ASP A 292 19.71 -1.15 4.66
CA ASP A 292 21.10 -0.68 4.74
C ASP A 292 21.75 -0.48 3.37
N ALA A 293 21.25 -1.10 2.30
CA ALA A 293 21.72 -0.84 0.94
C ALA A 293 21.51 0.64 0.53
N VAL A 294 20.40 1.25 0.97
CA VAL A 294 19.98 2.61 0.60
C VAL A 294 20.27 3.60 1.74
N GLY A 295 20.08 3.17 2.98
CA GLY A 295 20.09 4.03 4.16
C GLY A 295 21.47 4.37 4.73
N THR A 296 22.57 4.02 4.05
CA THR A 296 23.93 4.31 4.55
C THR A 296 24.15 5.81 4.75
N LYS A 297 24.71 6.20 5.91
CA LYS A 297 25.11 7.59 6.19
C LYS A 297 26.13 8.07 5.14
N ARG A 298 25.68 8.85 4.17
CA ARG A 298 26.54 9.49 3.15
C ARG A 298 26.66 10.96 3.48
N TYR A 299 27.76 11.31 4.16
CA TYR A 299 27.98 12.67 4.67
C TYR A 299 28.36 13.69 3.60
N ASP A 300 28.85 13.26 2.42
CA ASP A 300 29.08 14.16 1.28
C ASP A 300 29.09 13.36 -0.03
N ALA A 301 27.99 13.43 -0.78
CA ALA A 301 27.85 12.77 -2.07
C ALA A 301 28.60 13.57 -3.16
N THR A 302 29.85 13.17 -3.41
CA THR A 302 30.69 13.76 -4.46
C THR A 302 30.24 13.27 -5.85
N SER A 303 29.67 12.05 -5.92
CA SER A 303 29.27 11.41 -7.17
C SER A 303 27.77 11.55 -7.46
N GLY A 304 27.41 11.72 -8.74
CA GLY A 304 26.01 11.86 -9.17
C GLY A 304 25.11 10.69 -8.76
N GLY A 305 25.63 9.45 -8.76
CA GLY A 305 24.89 8.26 -8.32
C GLY A 305 24.59 8.23 -6.82
N GLU A 306 25.46 8.81 -5.99
CA GLU A 306 25.23 8.87 -4.53
C GLU A 306 24.17 9.91 -4.17
N ARG A 307 24.13 11.03 -4.91
CA ARG A 307 23.08 12.05 -4.77
C ARG A 307 21.70 11.48 -5.10
N GLU A 308 21.61 10.58 -6.06
CA GLU A 308 20.35 9.92 -6.41
C GLU A 308 19.86 9.01 -5.30
N ILE A 309 20.75 8.17 -4.74
CA ILE A 309 20.40 7.30 -3.60
C ILE A 309 19.92 8.14 -2.40
N GLN A 310 20.57 9.27 -2.14
CA GLN A 310 20.15 10.19 -1.09
C GLN A 310 18.77 10.81 -1.37
N ARG A 311 18.46 11.17 -2.62
CA ARG A 311 17.13 11.67 -3.03
C ARG A 311 16.05 10.61 -2.81
N THR A 312 16.31 9.36 -3.22
CA THR A 312 15.39 8.24 -2.97
C THR A 312 15.16 8.01 -1.48
N MET A 313 16.20 8.08 -0.66
CA MET A 313 16.10 7.97 0.79
C MET A 313 15.28 9.12 1.41
N LEU A 314 15.49 10.36 0.96
CA LEU A 314 14.71 11.51 1.42
C LEU A 314 13.23 11.41 1.03
N GLU A 315 12.95 10.91 -0.18
CA GLU A 315 11.57 10.63 -0.58
C GLU A 315 10.95 9.53 0.27
N LEU A 316 11.67 8.43 0.55
CA LEU A 316 11.21 7.40 1.49
C LEU A 316 10.94 7.98 2.88
N LEU A 317 11.79 8.88 3.37
CA LEU A 317 11.56 9.59 4.63
C LEU A 317 10.29 10.44 4.60
N ASN A 318 10.05 11.18 3.53
CA ASN A 318 8.84 11.95 3.34
C ASN A 318 7.61 11.04 3.28
N GLN A 319 7.70 9.91 2.57
CA GLN A 319 6.66 8.88 2.51
C GLN A 319 6.55 8.03 3.78
N LEU A 320 7.40 8.24 4.80
CA LEU A 320 7.26 7.65 6.15
C LEU A 320 6.73 8.66 7.18
N ASP A 321 7.04 9.94 7.02
CA ASP A 321 6.65 11.01 7.95
C ASP A 321 5.35 11.73 7.55
N GLY A 322 5.12 11.82 6.24
CA GLY A 322 4.06 12.57 5.57
C GLY A 322 2.76 12.69 6.35
N PHE A 323 2.38 13.95 6.56
CA PHE A 323 1.24 14.47 7.32
C PHE A 323 -0.15 14.12 6.76
N ASP A 324 -0.22 13.19 5.81
CA ASP A 324 -1.50 12.67 5.38
C ASP A 324 -2.02 11.66 6.40
N SER A 325 -3.34 11.66 6.56
CA SER A 325 -4.07 10.62 7.26
C SER A 325 -3.93 9.32 6.47
N ARG A 326 -2.73 8.72 6.52
CA ARG A 326 -2.48 7.42 5.92
C ARG A 326 -3.52 6.48 6.46
N GLY A 327 -4.12 5.71 5.56
CA GLY A 327 -4.94 4.56 5.93
C GLY A 327 -4.12 3.56 6.77
N ASP A 328 -4.66 2.35 6.91
CA ASP A 328 -4.05 1.29 7.72
C ASP A 328 -2.86 0.62 6.99
N VAL A 329 -1.81 1.39 6.74
CA VAL A 329 -0.54 0.94 6.15
C VAL A 329 0.52 0.82 7.25
N LYS A 330 1.06 -0.39 7.44
CA LYS A 330 2.14 -0.67 8.41
C LYS A 330 3.45 -0.88 7.69
N VAL A 331 4.55 -0.35 8.23
CA VAL A 331 5.88 -0.49 7.62
C VAL A 331 6.78 -1.34 8.52
N ILE A 332 7.37 -2.38 7.95
CA ILE A 332 8.38 -3.22 8.59
C ILE A 332 9.69 -3.08 7.81
N MET A 333 10.76 -2.73 8.50
CA MET A 333 12.09 -2.61 7.90
C MET A 333 13.03 -3.64 8.52
N ALA A 334 13.84 -4.31 7.71
CA ALA A 334 14.89 -5.19 8.19
C ALA A 334 16.28 -4.66 7.79
N THR A 335 17.21 -4.66 8.75
CA THR A 335 18.61 -4.25 8.53
C THR A 335 19.56 -5.15 9.30
N ASN A 336 20.79 -5.30 8.79
CA ASN A 336 21.87 -5.97 9.51
C ASN A 336 22.71 -5.01 10.36
N ARG A 337 22.74 -3.72 10.00
CA ARG A 337 23.59 -2.70 10.62
C ARG A 337 22.76 -1.46 10.90
N ILE A 338 22.29 -1.33 12.14
CA ILE A 338 21.47 -0.17 12.52
C ILE A 338 22.32 1.10 12.63
N GLU A 339 23.59 0.96 12.98
CA GLU A 339 24.55 2.06 13.13
C GLU A 339 24.90 2.78 11.82
N SER A 340 24.79 2.09 10.68
CA SER A 340 25.04 2.67 9.36
C SER A 340 23.85 3.45 8.82
N LEU A 341 22.65 3.29 9.39
CA LEU A 341 21.44 3.96 8.95
C LEU A 341 21.40 5.43 9.34
N ASP A 342 20.80 6.26 8.49
CA ASP A 342 20.54 7.67 8.79
C ASP A 342 19.71 7.82 10.10
N PRO A 343 20.18 8.59 11.09
CA PRO A 343 19.43 8.89 12.31
C PRO A 343 18.04 9.49 12.06
N ALA A 344 17.83 10.12 10.89
CA ALA A 344 16.54 10.64 10.48
C ALA A 344 15.48 9.55 10.25
N LEU A 345 15.87 8.35 9.80
CA LEU A 345 14.96 7.21 9.62
C LEU A 345 14.49 6.65 10.97
N ILE A 346 15.40 6.51 11.92
CA ILE A 346 15.17 5.87 13.23
C ILE A 346 14.54 6.80 14.29
N ARG A 347 14.14 8.01 13.90
CA ARG A 347 13.53 8.99 14.80
C ARG A 347 12.11 8.53 15.20
N PRO A 348 11.75 8.63 16.50
CA PRO A 348 10.37 8.36 16.94
C PRO A 348 9.34 9.20 16.17
N GLY A 349 8.19 8.61 15.83
CA GLY A 349 7.18 9.19 14.95
C GLY A 349 7.20 8.63 13.52
N ARG A 350 8.34 8.08 13.08
CA ARG A 350 8.48 7.30 11.83
C ARG A 350 8.62 5.81 12.14
N ILE A 351 9.57 5.49 13.02
CA ILE A 351 9.83 4.15 13.54
C ILE A 351 9.66 4.20 15.05
N ASP A 352 8.61 3.55 15.54
CA ASP A 352 8.24 3.59 16.96
C ASP A 352 8.79 2.39 17.73
N ARG A 353 8.98 1.25 17.05
CA ARG A 353 9.52 0.01 17.65
C ARG A 353 10.83 -0.39 16.99
N LYS A 354 11.84 -0.65 17.83
CA LYS A 354 13.17 -1.14 17.43
C LYS A 354 13.38 -2.49 18.09
N ILE A 355 13.39 -3.54 17.30
CA ILE A 355 13.43 -4.91 17.78
C ILE A 355 14.79 -5.50 17.44
N GLU A 356 15.53 -5.87 18.48
CA GLU A 356 16.84 -6.47 18.38
C GLU A 356 16.76 -7.99 18.29
N PHE A 357 17.52 -8.55 17.36
CA PHE A 357 17.69 -9.98 17.18
C PHE A 357 19.09 -10.37 17.67
N PRO A 358 19.23 -10.83 18.92
CA PRO A 358 20.50 -11.34 19.40
C PRO A 358 20.84 -12.69 18.76
N LEU A 359 22.08 -13.15 18.96
CA LEU A 359 22.45 -14.53 18.66
C LEU A 359 21.64 -15.50 19.54
N PRO A 360 21.31 -16.71 19.04
CA PRO A 360 20.44 -17.63 19.76
C PRO A 360 21.12 -18.22 21.00
N ASP A 361 20.42 -18.20 22.13
CA ASP A 361 20.82 -18.89 23.38
C ASP A 361 20.77 -20.41 23.24
N ILE A 362 21.39 -21.14 24.17
CA ILE A 362 21.35 -22.63 24.24
C ILE A 362 19.92 -23.17 24.15
N LYS A 363 18.97 -22.54 24.87
CA LYS A 363 17.55 -22.92 24.84
C LYS A 363 16.92 -22.68 23.46
N THR A 364 17.23 -21.54 22.84
CA THR A 364 16.75 -21.16 21.51
C THR A 364 17.35 -22.05 20.43
N LYS A 365 18.67 -22.31 20.47
CA LYS A 365 19.36 -23.28 19.60
C LYS A 365 18.68 -24.65 19.66
N ARG A 366 18.35 -25.16 20.85
CA ARG A 366 17.63 -26.43 21.01
C ARG A 366 16.28 -26.42 20.26
N ARG A 367 15.50 -25.34 20.38
CA ARG A 367 14.23 -25.21 19.64
C ARG A 367 14.46 -25.17 18.13
N VAL A 368 15.44 -24.41 17.65
CA VAL A 368 15.75 -24.29 16.22
C VAL A 368 16.20 -25.63 15.63
N PHE A 369 17.06 -26.38 16.33
CA PHE A 369 17.42 -27.74 15.93
C PHE A 369 16.19 -28.63 15.82
N ASN A 370 15.33 -28.67 16.86
CA ASN A 370 14.12 -29.49 16.86
C ASN A 370 13.16 -29.17 15.70
N ILE A 371 13.00 -27.89 15.33
CA ILE A 371 12.15 -27.48 14.22
C ILE A 371 12.72 -28.00 12.89
N HIS A 372 14.02 -27.82 12.66
CA HIS A 372 14.66 -28.25 11.41
C HIS A 372 14.80 -29.77 11.30
N THR A 373 15.02 -30.46 12.42
CA THR A 373 15.10 -31.93 12.44
C THR A 373 13.73 -32.59 12.51
N GLY A 374 12.65 -31.88 12.85
CA GLY A 374 11.30 -32.44 12.96
C GLY A 374 10.75 -33.06 11.67
N ARG A 375 11.28 -32.66 10.50
CA ARG A 375 10.95 -33.26 9.20
C ARG A 375 11.98 -34.30 8.72
N MET A 376 13.08 -34.49 9.45
CA MET A 376 14.17 -35.39 9.09
C MET A 376 14.03 -36.74 9.79
N ASN A 377 14.48 -37.79 9.14
CA ASN A 377 14.54 -39.13 9.74
C ASN A 377 15.91 -39.32 10.41
N LEU A 378 15.94 -39.09 11.73
CA LEU A 378 17.15 -39.22 12.54
C LEU A 378 17.42 -40.69 12.90
N GLY A 379 18.69 -41.09 12.94
CA GLY A 379 19.11 -42.32 13.57
C GLY A 379 19.05 -42.23 15.10
N ASP A 380 18.93 -43.38 15.76
CA ASP A 380 18.88 -43.48 17.22
C ASP A 380 20.20 -43.05 17.89
N ASP A 381 21.27 -42.93 17.10
CA ASP A 381 22.62 -42.52 17.49
C ASP A 381 22.80 -40.99 17.56
N VAL A 382 21.83 -40.19 17.10
CA VAL A 382 21.97 -38.73 17.02
C VAL A 382 21.60 -38.06 18.34
N ASN A 383 22.61 -37.55 19.06
CA ASN A 383 22.39 -36.69 20.23
C ASN A 383 22.51 -35.20 19.88
N LEU A 384 21.38 -34.51 19.77
CA LEU A 384 21.34 -33.08 19.44
C LEU A 384 21.99 -32.20 20.54
N GLU A 385 22.01 -32.65 21.79
CA GLU A 385 22.54 -31.85 22.90
C GLU A 385 24.04 -31.58 22.78
N GLU A 386 24.81 -32.52 22.23
CA GLU A 386 26.25 -32.37 22.02
C GLU A 386 26.56 -31.22 21.05
N PHE A 387 25.75 -31.07 20.01
CA PHE A 387 25.89 -29.99 19.03
C PHE A 387 25.44 -28.64 19.57
N ILE A 388 24.47 -28.63 20.50
CA ILE A 388 23.93 -27.42 21.12
C ILE A 388 24.87 -26.87 22.21
N MET A 389 25.50 -27.75 23.00
CA MET A 389 26.42 -27.37 24.09
C MET A 389 27.80 -26.91 23.58
N ALA A 390 28.14 -27.20 22.33
CA ALA A 390 29.35 -26.67 21.72
C ALA A 390 29.34 -25.12 21.76
N LYS A 391 30.43 -24.52 22.24
CA LYS A 391 30.62 -23.05 22.35
C LYS A 391 30.88 -22.38 21.00
N ASP A 392 30.14 -22.78 19.97
CA ASP A 392 30.22 -22.18 18.65
C ASP A 392 29.11 -21.12 18.51
N ASP A 393 29.48 -19.91 18.08
CA ASP A 393 28.56 -18.82 17.76
C ASP A 393 27.80 -19.15 16.47
N LEU A 394 26.83 -20.04 16.56
CA LEU A 394 25.99 -20.49 15.46
C LEU A 394 24.74 -19.61 15.35
N SER A 395 24.49 -19.09 14.15
CA SER A 395 23.22 -18.43 13.81
C SER A 395 22.14 -19.47 13.47
N GLY A 396 20.86 -19.05 13.46
CA GLY A 396 19.76 -19.94 13.04
C GLY A 396 19.93 -20.43 11.59
N ALA A 397 20.48 -19.57 10.72
CA ALA A 397 20.84 -19.96 9.35
C ALA A 397 21.94 -21.02 9.30
N ASP A 398 22.95 -20.94 10.19
CA ASP A 398 24.02 -21.94 10.28
C ASP A 398 23.46 -23.30 10.73
N ILE A 399 22.54 -23.31 11.71
CA ILE A 399 21.88 -24.54 12.18
C ILE A 399 21.09 -25.20 11.04
N LYS A 400 20.34 -24.40 10.27
CA LYS A 400 19.64 -24.88 9.08
C LYS A 400 20.61 -25.47 8.07
N ALA A 401 21.73 -24.79 7.79
CA ALA A 401 22.75 -25.26 6.87
C ALA A 401 23.36 -26.59 7.30
N ILE A 402 23.68 -26.75 8.60
CA ILE A 402 24.19 -28.01 9.17
C ILE A 402 23.19 -29.15 8.96
N CYS A 403 21.91 -28.93 9.27
CA CYS A 403 20.87 -29.94 9.08
C CYS A 403 20.73 -30.33 7.60
N THR A 404 20.74 -29.35 6.69
CA THR A 404 20.63 -29.62 5.24
C THR A 404 21.84 -30.37 4.68
N GLU A 405 23.06 -30.03 5.13
CA GLU A 405 24.29 -30.70 4.72
C GLU A 405 24.34 -32.14 5.26
N ALA A 406 23.92 -32.36 6.50
CA ALA A 406 23.84 -33.71 7.07
C ALA A 406 22.87 -34.60 6.28
N GLY A 407 21.68 -34.06 5.93
CA GLY A 407 20.73 -34.76 5.06
C GLY A 407 21.28 -35.06 3.66
N LEU A 408 22.06 -34.13 3.08
CA LEU A 408 22.69 -34.31 1.78
C LEU A 408 23.80 -35.38 1.82
N MET A 409 24.56 -35.48 2.92
CA MET A 409 25.57 -36.52 3.11
C MET A 409 24.93 -37.91 3.21
N ALA A 410 23.85 -38.04 3.98
CA ALA A 410 23.08 -39.29 4.05
C ALA A 410 22.56 -39.70 2.66
N LEU A 411 22.03 -38.74 1.88
CA LEU A 411 21.54 -39.00 0.52
C LEU A 411 22.67 -39.41 -0.43
N ARG A 412 23.87 -38.82 -0.30
CA ARG A 412 25.05 -39.17 -1.10
C ARG A 412 25.47 -40.63 -0.91
N GLU A 413 25.32 -41.13 0.31
CA GLU A 413 25.57 -42.54 0.66
C GLU A 413 24.34 -43.44 0.42
N ARG A 414 23.28 -42.91 -0.20
CA ARG A 414 22.00 -43.60 -0.46
C ARG A 414 21.31 -44.12 0.81
N ARG A 415 21.52 -43.46 1.94
CA ARG A 415 20.86 -43.75 3.22
C ARG A 415 19.65 -42.83 3.42
N MET A 416 18.59 -43.39 4.01
CA MET A 416 17.35 -42.66 4.37
C MET A 416 17.30 -42.24 5.85
N LYS A 417 18.35 -42.54 6.61
CA LYS A 417 18.54 -42.13 8.00
C LYS A 417 19.83 -41.33 8.12
N VAL A 418 19.77 -40.20 8.83
CA VAL A 418 20.93 -39.36 9.13
C VAL A 418 21.57 -39.85 10.43
N VAL A 419 22.86 -40.16 10.40
CA VAL A 419 23.64 -40.63 11.55
C VAL A 419 24.46 -39.50 12.18
N ALA A 420 24.96 -39.70 13.40
CA ALA A 420 25.72 -38.69 14.14
C ALA A 420 26.99 -38.24 13.40
N ASP A 421 27.63 -39.15 12.65
CA ASP A 421 28.82 -38.83 11.86
C ASP A 421 28.53 -37.89 10.68
N ASP A 422 27.32 -37.92 10.12
CA ASP A 422 26.90 -36.98 9.08
C ASP A 422 26.81 -35.56 9.67
N PHE A 423 26.29 -35.41 10.89
CA PHE A 423 26.23 -34.12 11.59
C PHE A 423 27.61 -33.58 11.95
N LYS A 424 28.56 -34.44 12.35
CA LYS A 424 29.96 -34.02 12.62
C LYS A 424 30.61 -33.47 11.35
N LYS A 425 30.56 -34.22 10.25
CA LYS A 425 31.11 -33.79 8.95
C LYS A 425 30.44 -32.52 8.44
N ALA A 426 29.12 -32.42 8.58
CA ALA A 426 28.35 -31.24 8.19
C ALA A 426 28.74 -30.01 9.01
N LYS A 427 28.88 -30.17 10.34
CA LYS A 427 29.33 -29.12 11.25
C LYS A 427 30.70 -28.58 10.82
N ASP A 428 31.68 -29.46 10.62
CA ASP A 428 33.05 -29.05 10.25
C ASP A 428 33.07 -28.28 8.92
N LYS A 429 32.30 -28.75 7.92
CA LYS A 429 32.20 -28.10 6.61
C LYS A 429 31.56 -26.71 6.70
N VAL A 430 30.50 -26.55 7.49
CA VAL A 430 29.81 -25.25 7.67
C VAL A 430 30.68 -24.28 8.48
N LEU A 431 31.36 -24.75 9.53
CA LEU A 431 32.29 -23.94 10.31
C LEU A 431 33.50 -23.49 9.48
N TYR A 432 34.06 -24.36 8.64
CA TYR A 432 35.17 -24.00 7.77
C TYR A 432 34.81 -22.84 6.84
N ARG A 433 33.63 -22.90 6.22
CA ARG A 433 33.10 -21.83 5.35
C ARG A 433 32.90 -20.51 6.10
N LYS A 434 32.59 -20.56 7.40
CA LYS A 434 32.43 -19.38 8.24
C LYS A 434 33.77 -18.76 8.63
N LYS A 435 34.79 -19.58 8.89
CA LYS A 435 36.14 -19.13 9.26
C LYS A 435 36.91 -18.47 8.12
N GLU A 436 36.69 -18.89 6.86
CA GLU A 436 37.29 -18.24 5.69
C GLU A 436 36.96 -16.73 5.57
N GLY A 437 35.90 -16.25 6.23
CA GLY A 437 35.48 -14.84 6.22
C GLY A 437 36.05 -13.96 7.35
N VAL A 438 36.77 -14.53 8.33
CA VAL A 438 37.29 -13.77 9.48
C VAL A 438 38.82 -13.81 9.45
N PRO A 439 39.54 -12.67 9.31
CA PRO A 439 40.98 -12.67 9.54
C PRO A 439 41.24 -13.01 11.02
N GLU A 440 41.60 -14.27 11.30
CA GLU A 440 42.12 -14.70 12.60
C GLU A 440 43.48 -14.02 12.82
N GLY A 441 43.49 -12.87 13.51
CA GLY A 441 44.76 -12.17 13.76
C GLY A 441 44.77 -10.87 14.56
N LEU A 442 43.74 -10.54 15.36
CA LEU A 442 43.78 -9.29 16.16
C LEU A 442 43.56 -9.44 17.67
N TYR A 443 43.33 -10.64 18.19
CA TYR A 443 43.26 -10.86 19.63
C TYR A 443 44.25 -11.96 20.01
N LEU A 444 45.37 -11.51 20.58
CA LEU A 444 46.33 -12.31 21.33
C LEU A 444 45.93 -12.30 22.80
#